data_AF-A0A7C1GCL1-F1
#
_entry.id   AF-A0A7C1GCL1-F1
#
_cell.length_a   1.000
_cell.length_b   1.000
_cell.length_c   1.000
_cell.angle_alpha   90.00
_cell.angle_beta   90.00
_cell.angle_gamma   90.00
#
_symmetry.space_group_name_H-M   'P 1'
#
loop_
_entity.id
_entity.type
_entity.pdbx_description
1 polymer ?
#
loop_
_entity_poly.entity_id
_entity_poly.type
_entity_poly.pdbx_seq_one_letter_code
_entity_poly.pdbx_strand_id
1 'polypeptide(L)'
;MLIIHDRGVNDVARWFRASFGGTLWCIALYTLYGYFLVRHHAGLISSGMELLISFGMTPLITPGDDDLTSMTHLLGSALFFGCTLGVLNALVNMAASVRVFTIGMLGKRDAILYLVLGGVCSYFSYSREFPVLSLIFGFFCPLAFFLPWIAIMRKARQRKRSHMRWLVFLGIMCSPFLFLAAAGSSSYETIRDSLLLTRAGQSLSAFYYTHTPLAAHVIAPVASRDQKVIAVSSSIGKIGPLPHGTLWIRAKDPCSVSGSSLVLSREPLACQSIVIEDSHAANQNNRIFREYGTAFDHNRTIRSAIGLFLFKGPVFLIPLLFLAWLSLWIADVFERSRVLSFLMITVYILAFLPAAHTQVLRGRLVLDPERIHEYILSEHETKRYLAITTYPESFSVQEISRYAQDSSARIRINALLAAAQHKNQGYFALFTRALKDPQLNVRTKACWGLGLMGTQQALSVLEDVLVHDSSWYVRGYAHGAIGRIRPVSRVVEMP
;
A
#
# COMPACT_ATOMS: atom_id res chain seq x y z
N MET A 1 31.24 8.17 28.38
CA MET A 1 31.45 7.09 27.40
C MET A 1 30.62 5.91 27.90
N LEU A 2 29.73 5.36 27.06
CA LEU A 2 28.78 4.32 27.50
C LEU A 2 29.26 2.97 26.96
N ILE A 3 29.69 2.06 27.84
CA ILE A 3 30.09 0.69 27.45
C ILE A 3 28.82 -0.12 27.18
N ILE A 4 28.80 -0.82 26.03
CA ILE A 4 27.67 -1.64 25.60
C ILE A 4 27.98 -3.12 25.81
N HIS A 5 29.18 -3.57 25.45
CA HIS A 5 29.71 -4.91 25.71
C HIS A 5 31.24 -4.93 25.59
N ASP A 6 31.90 -5.98 26.08
CA ASP A 6 33.35 -6.16 25.94
C ASP A 6 33.78 -6.29 24.47
N ARG A 7 34.96 -5.73 24.15
CA ARG A 7 35.59 -5.89 22.83
C ARG A 7 35.92 -7.36 22.59
N GLY A 8 35.38 -7.94 21.51
CA GLY A 8 35.61 -9.33 21.13
C GLY A 8 34.37 -10.24 21.20
N VAL A 9 33.23 -9.74 21.71
CA VAL A 9 31.96 -10.49 21.79
C VAL A 9 31.05 -10.14 20.60
N ASN A 10 31.54 -10.39 19.38
CA ASN A 10 30.83 -10.05 18.14
C ASN A 10 29.78 -11.11 17.80
N ASP A 11 28.71 -11.10 18.58
CA ASP A 11 27.55 -11.94 18.39
C ASP A 11 26.58 -11.35 17.35
N VAL A 12 26.76 -11.72 16.09
CA VAL A 12 25.92 -11.27 14.96
C VAL A 12 24.42 -11.52 15.21
N ALA A 13 24.09 -12.65 15.84
CA ALA A 13 22.69 -12.97 16.13
C ALA A 13 22.06 -12.02 17.17
N ARG A 14 22.85 -11.59 18.15
CA ARG A 14 22.43 -10.56 19.12
C ARG A 14 22.27 -9.21 18.45
N TRP A 15 23.18 -8.83 17.56
CA TRP A 15 23.03 -7.61 16.76
C TRP A 15 21.74 -7.60 15.95
N PHE A 16 21.41 -8.72 15.29
CA PHE A 16 20.17 -8.86 14.54
C PHE A 16 18.93 -8.76 15.44
N ARG A 17 18.90 -9.43 16.60
CA ARG A 17 17.78 -9.33 17.57
C ARG A 17 17.61 -7.91 18.13
N ALA A 18 18.71 -7.25 18.46
CA ALA A 18 18.70 -5.86 18.91
C ALA A 18 18.16 -4.94 17.82
N SER A 19 18.55 -5.18 16.56
CA SER A 19 18.06 -4.43 15.39
C SER A 19 16.58 -4.67 15.11
N PHE A 20 16.07 -5.89 15.32
CA PHE A 20 14.64 -6.17 15.27
C PHE A 20 13.87 -5.36 16.32
N GLY A 21 14.36 -5.36 17.57
CA GLY A 21 13.79 -4.57 18.65
C GLY A 21 13.76 -3.07 18.33
N GLY A 22 14.87 -2.51 17.84
CA GLY A 22 14.93 -1.12 17.37
C GLY A 22 13.95 -0.83 16.22
N THR A 23 13.82 -1.76 15.28
CA THR A 23 12.88 -1.63 14.15
C THR A 23 11.42 -1.56 14.62
N LEU A 24 11.01 -2.40 15.58
CA LEU A 24 9.64 -2.35 16.13
C LEU A 24 9.32 -1.00 16.78
N TRP A 25 10.28 -0.40 17.48
CA TRP A 25 10.11 0.93 18.07
C TRP A 25 10.05 2.04 17.02
N CYS A 26 10.82 1.93 15.93
CA CYS A 26 10.67 2.84 14.79
C CYS A 26 9.31 2.68 14.11
N ILE A 27 8.79 1.46 13.94
CA ILE A 27 7.44 1.23 13.40
C ILE A 27 6.40 1.94 14.28
N ALA A 28 6.46 1.74 15.61
CA ALA A 28 5.53 2.40 16.53
C ALA A 28 5.61 3.93 16.47
N LEU A 29 6.84 4.48 16.43
CA LEU A 29 7.08 5.91 16.31
C LEU A 29 6.47 6.49 15.01
N TYR A 30 6.69 5.83 13.87
CA TYR A 30 6.19 6.31 12.58
C TYR A 30 4.70 6.01 12.34
N THR A 31 4.11 5.04 13.04
CA THR A 31 2.65 4.91 13.13
C THR A 31 2.05 6.11 13.86
N LEU A 32 2.66 6.57 14.96
CA LEU A 32 2.20 7.79 15.63
C LEU A 32 2.34 9.02 14.74
N TYR A 33 3.46 9.16 14.03
CA TYR A 33 3.64 10.24 13.04
C TYR A 33 2.58 10.19 11.93
N GLY A 34 2.37 8.99 11.37
CA GLY A 34 1.37 8.74 10.34
C GLY A 34 -0.04 9.11 10.80
N TYR A 35 -0.37 8.94 12.07
CA TYR A 35 -1.68 9.28 12.61
C TYR A 35 -1.98 10.78 12.50
N PHE A 36 -0.98 11.66 12.73
CA PHE A 36 -1.15 13.10 12.55
C PHE A 36 -1.44 13.46 11.09
N LEU A 37 -0.70 12.86 10.14
CA LEU A 37 -0.90 13.07 8.71
C LEU A 37 -2.28 12.59 8.24
N VAL A 38 -2.63 11.36 8.60
CA VAL A 38 -3.89 10.72 8.23
C VAL A 38 -5.08 11.49 8.80
N ARG A 39 -5.01 11.94 10.07
CA ARG A 39 -6.06 12.76 10.71
C ARG A 39 -6.22 14.12 10.04
N HIS A 40 -5.11 14.76 9.64
CA HIS A 40 -5.16 16.02 8.90
C HIS A 40 -5.85 15.84 7.54
N HIS A 41 -5.45 14.82 6.78
CA HIS A 41 -6.06 14.53 5.49
C HIS A 41 -7.52 14.08 5.60
N ALA A 42 -7.91 13.39 6.66
CA ALA A 42 -9.33 13.08 6.91
C ALA A 42 -10.18 14.36 7.00
N GLY A 43 -9.69 15.39 7.71
CA GLY A 43 -10.33 16.70 7.78
C GLY A 43 -10.38 17.43 6.43
N LEU A 44 -9.30 17.38 5.65
CA LEU A 44 -9.25 17.98 4.31
C LEU A 44 -10.24 17.31 3.34
N ILE A 45 -10.29 15.97 3.33
CA ILE A 45 -11.26 15.22 2.54
C ILE A 45 -12.67 15.59 2.97
N SER A 46 -12.96 15.53 4.28
CA SER A 46 -14.29 15.85 4.82
C SER A 46 -14.79 17.22 4.35
N SER A 47 -13.98 18.27 4.53
CA SER A 47 -14.32 19.64 4.12
C SER A 47 -14.53 19.74 2.59
N GLY A 48 -13.70 19.06 1.80
CA GLY A 48 -13.86 19.02 0.35
C GLY A 48 -15.13 18.28 -0.09
N MET A 49 -15.47 17.18 0.57
CA MET A 49 -16.67 16.39 0.27
C MET A 49 -17.95 17.14 0.67
N GLU A 50 -17.94 17.91 1.76
CA GLU A 50 -19.03 18.82 2.13
C GLU A 50 -19.31 19.83 1.01
N LEU A 51 -18.26 20.41 0.42
CA LEU A 51 -18.42 21.30 -0.74
C LEU A 51 -19.01 20.57 -1.95
N LEU A 52 -18.52 19.37 -2.27
CA LEU A 52 -19.08 18.56 -3.36
C LEU A 52 -20.58 18.31 -3.15
N ILE A 53 -20.99 17.92 -1.94
CA ILE A 53 -22.40 17.70 -1.58
C ILE A 53 -23.21 18.99 -1.72
N SER A 54 -22.73 20.11 -1.18
CA SER A 54 -23.42 21.40 -1.21
C SER A 54 -23.72 21.88 -2.64
N PHE A 55 -22.83 21.54 -3.57
CA PHE A 55 -22.97 21.84 -4.98
C PHE A 55 -23.47 20.65 -5.78
N GLY A 56 -24.19 19.69 -5.18
CA GLY A 56 -24.92 18.62 -5.87
C GLY A 56 -24.05 17.65 -6.68
N MET A 57 -22.82 17.40 -6.26
CA MET A 57 -21.96 16.32 -6.74
C MET A 57 -21.96 15.17 -5.74
N THR A 58 -21.94 13.93 -6.24
CA THR A 58 -21.83 12.74 -5.39
C THR A 58 -20.41 12.62 -4.85
N PRO A 59 -20.19 12.66 -3.52
CA PRO A 59 -18.88 12.46 -2.93
C PRO A 59 -18.47 10.98 -3.02
N LEU A 60 -17.18 10.72 -3.18
CA LEU A 60 -16.60 9.38 -3.18
C LEU A 60 -16.68 8.72 -1.80
N ILE A 61 -16.54 9.54 -0.77
CA ILE A 61 -16.55 9.17 0.65
C ILE A 61 -17.33 10.26 1.37
N THR A 62 -18.24 9.88 2.28
CA THR A 62 -19.01 10.91 2.99
C THR A 62 -18.22 11.44 4.19
N PRO A 63 -18.42 12.71 4.59
CA PRO A 63 -17.79 13.29 5.79
C PRO A 63 -17.96 12.47 7.07
N GLY A 64 -19.06 11.72 7.19
CA GLY A 64 -19.40 10.90 8.36
C GLY A 64 -18.89 9.46 8.29
N ASP A 65 -18.26 9.03 7.20
CA ASP A 65 -17.81 7.65 7.05
C ASP A 65 -16.76 7.28 8.11
N ASP A 66 -16.84 6.04 8.61
CA ASP A 66 -15.90 5.50 9.61
C ASP A 66 -14.44 5.58 9.15
N ASP A 67 -14.20 5.50 7.84
CA ASP A 67 -12.88 5.64 7.22
C ASP A 67 -12.21 7.00 7.52
N LEU A 68 -12.98 8.05 7.78
CA LEU A 68 -12.48 9.40 8.11
C LEU A 68 -12.57 9.72 9.61
N THR A 69 -13.53 9.14 10.32
CA THR A 69 -13.88 9.52 11.69
C THR A 69 -13.36 8.55 12.75
N SER A 70 -13.31 7.25 12.44
CA SER A 70 -13.00 6.20 13.40
C SER A 70 -11.52 6.15 13.75
N MET A 71 -11.20 6.19 15.05
CA MET A 71 -9.82 6.08 15.52
C MET A 71 -9.14 4.78 15.09
N THR A 72 -9.88 3.67 14.98
CA THR A 72 -9.33 2.38 14.54
C THR A 72 -8.92 2.42 13.07
N HIS A 73 -9.74 3.02 12.21
CA HIS A 73 -9.41 3.21 10.79
C HIS A 73 -8.22 4.15 10.63
N LEU A 74 -8.20 5.27 11.36
CA LEU A 74 -7.10 6.23 11.33
C LEU A 74 -5.77 5.59 11.78
N LEU A 75 -5.77 4.82 12.87
CA LEU A 75 -4.57 4.11 13.35
C LEU A 75 -4.15 2.99 12.40
N GLY A 76 -5.09 2.22 11.86
CA GLY A 76 -4.79 1.18 10.89
C GLY A 76 -4.22 1.75 9.59
N SER A 77 -4.70 2.92 9.16
CA SER A 77 -4.14 3.65 8.02
C SER A 77 -2.75 4.19 8.35
N ALA A 78 -2.56 4.74 9.54
CA ALA A 78 -1.28 5.24 10.02
C ALA A 78 -0.20 4.15 10.11
N LEU A 79 -0.59 2.90 10.39
CA LEU A 79 0.33 1.74 10.41
C LEU A 79 1.07 1.56 9.08
N PHE A 80 0.49 1.99 7.95
CA PHE A 80 1.18 2.01 6.67
C PHE A 80 2.50 2.79 6.74
N PHE A 81 2.52 3.95 7.38
CA PHE A 81 3.73 4.77 7.55
C PHE A 81 4.73 4.11 8.51
N GLY A 82 4.25 3.47 9.57
CA GLY A 82 5.10 2.66 10.46
C GLY A 82 5.81 1.53 9.71
N CYS A 83 5.05 0.73 8.97
CA CYS A 83 5.56 -0.42 8.20
C CYS A 83 6.42 -0.03 6.98
N THR A 84 6.34 1.22 6.51
CA THR A 84 7.14 1.72 5.39
C THR A 84 8.26 2.63 5.85
N LEU A 85 7.97 3.89 6.19
CA LEU A 85 8.96 4.88 6.68
C LEU A 85 9.65 4.40 7.95
N GLY A 86 8.92 3.80 8.90
CA GLY A 86 9.51 3.31 10.14
C GLY A 86 10.56 2.23 9.89
N VAL A 87 10.27 1.28 9.00
CA VAL A 87 11.23 0.24 8.60
C VAL A 87 12.40 0.85 7.82
N LEU A 88 12.14 1.74 6.86
CA LEU A 88 13.19 2.40 6.07
C LEU A 88 14.19 3.15 6.97
N ASN A 89 13.70 3.96 7.90
CA ASN A 89 14.55 4.69 8.84
C ASN A 89 15.25 3.74 9.83
N ALA A 90 14.61 2.64 10.24
CA ALA A 90 15.27 1.61 11.04
C ALA A 90 16.44 0.96 10.29
N LEU A 91 16.35 0.73 8.98
CA LEU A 91 17.45 0.19 8.17
C LEU A 91 18.68 1.12 8.16
N VAL A 92 18.46 2.43 8.08
CA VAL A 92 19.53 3.43 8.15
C VAL A 92 20.22 3.37 9.52
N ASN A 93 19.45 3.32 10.60
CA ASN A 93 19.99 3.21 11.96
C ASN A 93 20.67 1.85 12.21
N MET A 94 20.13 0.77 11.66
CA MET A 94 20.72 -0.56 11.70
C MET A 94 22.10 -0.57 11.02
N ALA A 95 22.22 0.01 9.83
CA ALA A 95 23.52 0.13 9.14
C ALA A 95 24.54 0.90 9.99
N ALA A 96 24.13 2.02 10.60
CA ALA A 96 24.99 2.79 11.50
C ALA A 96 25.37 2.04 12.79
N SER A 97 24.49 1.17 13.28
CA SER A 97 24.74 0.36 14.48
C SER A 97 25.86 -0.67 14.31
N VAL A 98 26.24 -1.04 13.08
CA VAL A 98 27.36 -1.97 12.81
C VAL A 98 28.67 -1.44 13.41
N ARG A 99 28.92 -0.12 13.29
CA ARG A 99 30.09 0.51 13.89
C ARG A 99 30.06 0.43 15.42
N VAL A 100 28.91 0.72 16.01
CA VAL A 100 28.74 0.69 17.48
C VAL A 100 28.92 -0.74 17.99
N PHE A 101 28.42 -1.72 17.24
CA PHE A 101 28.59 -3.15 17.50
C PHE A 101 30.06 -3.58 17.45
N THR A 102 30.84 -3.16 16.44
CA THR A 102 32.25 -3.57 16.34
C THR A 102 33.15 -2.94 17.40
N ILE A 103 32.85 -1.71 17.83
CA ILE A 103 33.65 -0.97 18.82
C ILE A 103 33.24 -1.32 20.27
N GLY A 104 31.96 -1.65 20.49
CA GLY A 104 31.40 -2.02 21.79
C GLY A 104 31.17 -0.86 22.76
N MET A 105 31.35 0.38 22.32
CA MET A 105 31.25 1.58 23.14
C MET A 105 30.62 2.72 22.35
N LEU A 106 29.85 3.57 23.03
CA LEU A 106 29.40 4.87 22.53
C LEU A 106 30.32 5.98 23.06
N GLY A 107 31.01 6.65 22.14
CA GLY A 107 31.89 7.79 22.38
C GLY A 107 31.26 9.13 22.02
N LYS A 108 31.96 10.23 22.32
CA LYS A 108 31.51 11.60 21.99
C LYS A 108 31.35 11.82 20.47
N ARG A 109 32.17 11.14 19.66
CA ARG A 109 32.10 11.18 18.18
C ARG A 109 30.79 10.61 17.63
N ASP A 110 30.11 9.75 18.39
CA ASP A 110 28.83 9.19 17.96
C ASP A 110 27.69 10.22 18.11
N ALA A 111 27.85 11.30 18.88
CA ALA A 111 26.87 12.40 18.92
C ALA A 111 26.68 13.04 17.54
N ILE A 112 27.76 13.19 16.76
CA ILE A 112 27.69 13.68 15.37
C ILE A 112 26.93 12.67 14.50
N LEU A 113 27.18 11.37 14.70
CA LEU A 113 26.44 10.31 14.00
C LEU A 113 24.94 10.39 14.29
N TYR A 114 24.52 10.60 15.54
CA TYR A 114 23.10 10.79 15.89
C TYR A 114 22.49 12.02 15.20
N LEU A 115 23.22 13.14 15.11
CA LEU A 115 22.75 14.33 14.38
C LEU A 115 22.57 14.05 12.89
N VAL A 116 23.55 13.38 12.26
CA VAL A 116 23.46 12.98 10.85
C VAL A 116 22.30 12.03 10.61
N LEU A 117 22.13 11.01 11.45
CA LEU A 117 21.03 10.06 11.36
C LEU A 117 19.68 10.75 11.54
N GLY A 118 19.58 11.67 12.50
CA GLY A 118 18.38 12.49 12.71
C GLY A 118 18.04 13.34 11.50
N GLY A 119 19.05 13.96 10.86
CA GLY A 119 18.88 14.71 9.62
C GLY A 119 18.39 13.85 8.45
N VAL A 120 18.97 12.65 8.26
CA VAL A 120 18.56 11.70 7.21
C VAL A 120 17.13 11.20 7.47
N CYS A 121 16.80 10.82 8.70
CA CYS A 121 15.46 10.37 9.06
C CYS A 121 14.42 11.48 8.91
N SER A 122 14.79 12.72 9.24
CA SER A 122 13.95 13.91 9.04
C SER A 122 13.70 14.14 7.55
N TYR A 123 14.74 14.02 6.71
CA TYR A 123 14.61 14.16 5.28
C TYR A 123 13.63 13.14 4.70
N PHE A 124 13.81 11.84 4.96
CA PHE A 124 12.91 10.80 4.44
C PHE A 124 11.46 10.95 4.90
N SER A 125 11.25 11.58 6.05
CA SER A 125 9.93 11.72 6.68
C SER A 125 9.36 13.13 6.53
N TYR A 126 10.00 14.01 5.74
CA TYR A 126 9.64 15.42 5.65
C TYR A 126 8.30 15.63 4.94
N SER A 127 7.36 16.22 5.66
CA SER A 127 6.08 16.73 5.16
C SER A 127 6.08 18.25 5.26
N ARG A 128 5.69 18.94 4.20
CA ARG A 128 5.48 20.40 4.24
C ARG A 128 4.23 20.79 5.04
N GLU A 129 3.30 19.86 5.30
CA GLU A 129 2.13 20.12 6.14
C GLU A 129 2.52 20.25 7.62
N PHE A 130 3.52 19.47 8.06
CA PHE A 130 3.99 19.45 9.44
C PHE A 130 5.52 19.50 9.55
N PRO A 131 6.18 20.59 9.10
CA PRO A 131 7.63 20.64 8.98
C PRO A 131 8.34 20.45 10.33
N VAL A 132 7.83 21.08 11.40
CA VAL A 132 8.40 20.94 12.76
C VAL A 132 8.23 19.51 13.27
N LEU A 133 7.06 18.90 13.05
CA LEU A 133 6.79 17.54 13.50
C LEU A 133 7.69 16.53 12.76
N SER A 134 7.91 16.71 11.46
CA SER A 134 8.84 15.88 10.68
C SER A 134 10.25 15.90 11.26
N LEU A 135 10.74 17.08 11.67
CA LEU A 135 12.04 17.22 12.32
C LEU A 135 12.07 16.50 13.67
N ILE A 136 11.06 16.72 14.52
CA ILE A 136 10.97 16.08 15.85
C ILE A 136 11.04 14.56 15.71
N PHE A 137 10.18 13.97 14.87
CA PHE A 137 10.12 12.52 14.69
C PHE A 137 11.39 11.97 14.02
N GLY A 138 11.97 12.72 13.08
CA GLY A 138 13.24 12.36 12.44
C GLY A 138 14.40 12.30 13.43
N PHE A 139 14.57 13.30 14.29
CA PHE A 139 15.61 13.32 15.33
C PHE A 139 15.34 12.36 16.50
N PHE A 140 14.07 12.03 16.76
CA PHE A 140 13.72 11.03 17.78
C PHE A 140 13.89 9.59 17.28
N CYS A 141 13.86 9.36 15.96
CA CYS A 141 13.97 8.02 15.37
C CYS A 141 15.26 7.27 15.75
N PRO A 142 16.46 7.86 15.69
CA PRO A 142 17.67 7.21 16.18
C PRO A 142 17.58 6.81 17.66
N LEU A 143 16.97 7.64 18.51
CA LEU A 143 16.76 7.30 19.93
C LEU A 143 15.81 6.11 20.07
N ALA A 144 14.68 6.13 19.36
CA ALA A 144 13.72 5.03 19.34
C ALA A 144 14.36 3.72 18.86
N PHE A 145 15.32 3.77 17.93
CA PHE A 145 16.07 2.59 17.48
C PHE A 145 17.11 2.13 18.53
N PHE A 146 17.99 3.05 18.97
CA PHE A 146 19.16 2.68 19.75
C PHE A 146 18.87 2.38 21.22
N LEU A 147 17.84 2.98 21.84
CA LEU A 147 17.50 2.69 23.24
C LEU A 147 17.15 1.21 23.50
N PRO A 148 16.17 0.59 22.79
CA PRO A 148 15.91 -0.83 22.93
C PRO A 148 17.07 -1.69 22.43
N TRP A 149 17.77 -1.26 21.37
CA TRP A 149 18.95 -1.96 20.87
C TRP A 149 20.04 -2.09 21.94
N ILE A 150 20.39 -1.00 22.62
CA ILE A 150 21.39 -0.98 23.71
C ILE A 150 20.91 -1.85 24.88
N ALA A 151 19.63 -1.78 25.25
CA ALA A 151 19.06 -2.58 26.33
C ALA A 151 19.17 -4.09 26.05
N ILE A 152 18.90 -4.51 24.82
CA ILE A 152 19.04 -5.91 24.38
C ILE A 152 20.51 -6.34 24.35
N MET A 153 21.39 -5.47 23.85
CA MET A 153 22.83 -5.75 23.76
C MET A 153 23.47 -5.97 25.14
N ARG A 154 23.04 -5.23 26.17
CA ARG A 154 23.58 -5.28 27.54
C ARG A 154 23.13 -6.47 28.37
N LYS A 155 21.88 -6.93 28.22
CA LYS A 155 21.30 -7.99 29.09
C LYS A 155 21.80 -9.41 28.80
N ALA A 156 22.51 -9.63 27.69
CA ALA A 156 22.75 -10.98 27.17
C ALA A 156 24.07 -11.60 27.64
N ARG A 157 23.99 -12.65 28.48
CA ARG A 157 25.12 -13.51 28.88
C ARG A 157 25.77 -14.21 27.67
N GLN A 158 27.09 -14.35 27.69
CA GLN A 158 27.79 -15.22 26.74
C GLN A 158 27.33 -16.67 26.93
N ARG A 159 27.03 -17.37 25.84
CA ARG A 159 26.73 -18.81 25.84
C ARG A 159 27.69 -19.50 24.89
N LYS A 160 28.22 -20.67 25.27
CA LYS A 160 28.89 -21.59 24.34
C LYS A 160 27.88 -21.98 23.26
N ARG A 161 28.27 -21.82 22.00
CA ARG A 161 27.39 -22.07 20.85
C ARG A 161 27.74 -23.36 20.16
N SER A 162 26.71 -24.07 19.74
CA SER A 162 26.87 -25.25 18.90
C SER A 162 26.96 -24.83 17.44
N HIS A 163 27.83 -25.48 16.66
CA HIS A 163 27.87 -25.33 15.20
C HIS A 163 26.52 -25.70 14.54
N MET A 164 25.72 -26.57 15.17
CA MET A 164 24.39 -26.99 14.66
C MET A 164 23.41 -25.83 14.47
N ARG A 165 23.55 -24.76 15.28
CA ARG A 165 22.76 -23.54 15.14
C ARG A 165 22.87 -22.94 13.73
N TRP A 166 24.08 -22.91 13.18
CA TRP A 166 24.33 -22.32 11.86
C TRP A 166 23.78 -23.17 10.73
N LEU A 167 23.70 -24.49 10.90
CA LEU A 167 23.02 -25.37 9.95
C LEU A 167 21.52 -25.10 9.91
N VAL A 168 20.86 -24.96 11.06
CA VAL A 168 19.43 -24.56 11.12
C VAL A 168 19.24 -23.20 10.45
N PHE A 169 20.13 -22.24 10.75
CA PHE A 169 20.05 -20.91 10.17
C PHE A 169 20.17 -20.94 8.63
N LEU A 170 21.19 -21.61 8.11
CA LEU A 170 21.44 -21.74 6.67
C LEU A 170 20.31 -22.50 5.97
N GLY A 171 19.80 -23.57 6.58
CA GLY A 171 18.69 -24.35 6.04
C GLY A 171 17.44 -23.50 5.82
N ILE A 172 17.06 -22.68 6.80
CA ILE A 172 15.91 -21.77 6.67
C ILE A 172 16.21 -20.66 5.67
N MET A 173 17.40 -20.04 5.71
CA MET A 173 17.77 -18.95 4.79
C MET A 173 17.78 -19.38 3.31
N CYS A 174 18.26 -20.58 3.01
CA CYS A 174 18.32 -21.09 1.65
C CYS A 174 16.97 -21.60 1.13
N SER A 175 16.04 -21.96 2.03
CA SER A 175 14.81 -22.65 1.64
C SER A 175 13.90 -21.90 0.65
N PRO A 176 13.67 -20.57 0.71
CA PRO A 176 12.85 -19.91 -0.32
C PRO A 176 13.53 -19.91 -1.68
N PHE A 177 14.86 -19.81 -1.72
CA PHE A 177 15.62 -19.86 -2.97
C PHE A 177 15.60 -21.26 -3.58
N LEU A 178 15.76 -22.30 -2.75
CA LEU A 178 15.61 -23.69 -3.20
C LEU A 178 14.19 -23.96 -3.69
N PHE A 179 13.17 -23.42 -3.01
CA PHE A 179 11.79 -23.51 -3.43
C PHE A 179 11.57 -22.81 -4.79
N LEU A 180 12.07 -21.59 -4.96
CA LEU A 180 11.95 -20.85 -6.22
C LEU A 180 12.73 -21.54 -7.36
N ALA A 181 13.93 -22.06 -7.08
CA ALA A 181 14.72 -22.81 -8.05
C ALA A 181 14.00 -24.10 -8.48
N ALA A 182 13.37 -24.81 -7.53
CA ALA A 182 12.54 -25.99 -7.82
C ALA A 182 11.22 -25.63 -8.53
N ALA A 183 10.68 -24.43 -8.29
CA ALA A 183 9.44 -23.94 -8.88
C ALA A 183 9.58 -23.44 -10.33
N GLY A 184 10.81 -23.21 -10.82
CA GLY A 184 11.05 -22.77 -12.21
C GLY A 184 10.46 -21.39 -12.53
N SER A 185 9.96 -21.22 -13.77
CA SER A 185 9.42 -19.96 -14.32
C SER A 185 8.03 -19.55 -13.79
N SER A 186 7.76 -19.86 -12.52
CA SER A 186 6.51 -19.49 -11.85
C SER A 186 6.29 -17.97 -11.86
N SER A 187 5.06 -17.53 -12.16
CA SER A 187 4.71 -16.13 -11.99
C SER A 187 4.57 -15.81 -10.50
N TYR A 188 5.15 -14.69 -10.06
CA TYR A 188 5.02 -14.17 -8.70
C TYR A 188 3.55 -14.12 -8.24
N GLU A 189 2.64 -13.79 -9.15
CA GLU A 189 1.20 -13.73 -8.90
C GLU A 189 0.61 -15.06 -8.44
N THR A 190 1.03 -16.17 -9.05
CA THR A 190 0.54 -17.51 -8.67
C THR A 190 0.98 -17.87 -7.25
N ILE A 191 2.23 -17.54 -6.88
CA ILE A 191 2.75 -17.78 -5.54
C ILE A 191 2.01 -16.89 -4.52
N ARG A 192 1.88 -15.59 -4.81
CA ARG A 192 1.15 -14.63 -3.98
C ARG A 192 -0.28 -15.11 -3.73
N ASP A 193 -1.00 -15.48 -4.77
CA ASP A 193 -2.42 -15.86 -4.67
C ASP A 193 -2.60 -17.17 -3.91
N SER A 194 -1.62 -18.08 -3.97
CA SER A 194 -1.62 -19.31 -3.16
C SER A 194 -1.45 -19.01 -1.67
N LEU A 195 -0.64 -18.01 -1.30
CA LEU A 195 -0.45 -17.60 0.09
C LEU A 195 -1.68 -16.89 0.68
N LEU A 196 -2.43 -16.18 -0.17
CA LEU A 196 -3.68 -15.51 0.20
C LEU A 196 -4.85 -16.47 0.46
N LEU A 197 -4.70 -17.78 0.21
CA LEU A 197 -5.72 -18.77 0.56
C LEU A 197 -5.81 -19.04 2.06
N THR A 198 -4.77 -18.72 2.82
CA THR A 198 -4.76 -18.91 4.28
C THR A 198 -5.64 -17.87 4.97
N ARG A 199 -6.25 -18.23 6.13
CA ARG A 199 -7.03 -17.28 6.94
C ARG A 199 -6.24 -16.01 7.30
N ALA A 200 -4.95 -16.18 7.60
CA ALA A 200 -4.05 -15.07 7.87
C ALA A 200 -3.84 -14.17 6.64
N GLY A 201 -3.62 -14.77 5.46
CA GLY A 201 -3.49 -14.03 4.21
C GLY A 201 -4.76 -13.26 3.83
N GLN A 202 -5.93 -13.86 4.03
CA GLN A 202 -7.22 -13.20 3.80
C GLN A 202 -7.43 -12.02 4.75
N SER A 203 -7.11 -12.19 6.04
CA SER A 203 -7.20 -11.11 7.04
C SER A 203 -6.25 -9.95 6.70
N LEU A 204 -5.01 -10.25 6.29
CA LEU A 204 -4.04 -9.23 5.87
C LEU A 204 -4.51 -8.48 4.62
N SER A 205 -5.06 -9.20 3.64
CA SER A 205 -5.63 -8.60 2.42
C SER A 205 -6.80 -7.69 2.75
N ALA A 206 -7.73 -8.13 3.62
CA ALA A 206 -8.85 -7.32 4.08
C ALA A 206 -8.35 -6.06 4.79
N PHE A 207 -7.41 -6.20 5.74
CA PHE A 207 -6.81 -5.06 6.43
C PHE A 207 -6.21 -4.04 5.45
N TYR A 208 -5.47 -4.51 4.44
CA TYR A 208 -4.87 -3.68 3.41
C TYR A 208 -5.92 -2.84 2.67
N TYR A 209 -6.96 -3.47 2.11
CA TYR A 209 -7.98 -2.75 1.33
C TYR A 209 -8.86 -1.82 2.17
N THR A 210 -9.06 -2.14 3.45
CA THR A 210 -9.82 -1.29 4.38
C THR A 210 -9.04 -0.05 4.81
N HIS A 211 -7.73 -0.17 5.09
CA HIS A 211 -7.01 0.90 5.80
C HIS A 211 -6.07 1.72 4.91
N THR A 212 -5.67 1.24 3.74
CA THR A 212 -4.72 1.96 2.89
C THR A 212 -5.25 3.16 2.08
N PRO A 213 -6.56 3.30 1.75
CA PRO A 213 -7.03 4.43 0.94
C PRO A 213 -6.68 5.81 1.50
N LEU A 214 -6.84 6.01 2.81
CA LEU A 214 -6.52 7.30 3.44
C LEU A 214 -5.02 7.60 3.45
N ALA A 215 -4.18 6.60 3.76
CA ALA A 215 -2.73 6.71 3.65
C ALA A 215 -2.28 6.97 2.20
N ALA A 216 -2.95 6.38 1.22
CA ALA A 216 -2.73 6.66 -0.19
C ALA A 216 -3.04 8.13 -0.52
N HIS A 217 -4.12 8.70 0.03
CA HIS A 217 -4.46 10.12 -0.15
C HIS A 217 -3.39 11.08 0.43
N VAL A 218 -2.78 10.73 1.58
CA VAL A 218 -1.69 11.51 2.19
C VAL A 218 -0.50 11.64 1.23
N ILE A 219 -0.12 10.54 0.59
CA ILE A 219 1.05 10.51 -0.29
C ILE A 219 0.72 10.90 -1.73
N ALA A 220 -0.55 10.86 -2.14
CA ALA A 220 -0.97 11.14 -3.50
C ALA A 220 -0.72 12.62 -3.84
N PRO A 221 -0.02 12.92 -4.95
CA PRO A 221 0.01 14.28 -5.46
C PRO A 221 -1.42 14.70 -5.83
N VAL A 222 -1.70 16.01 -5.78
CA VAL A 222 -3.05 16.53 -6.04
C VAL A 222 -3.58 16.04 -7.39
N ALA A 223 -2.74 15.92 -8.42
CA ALA A 223 -3.13 15.40 -9.72
C ALA A 223 -3.73 13.97 -9.68
N SER A 224 -3.31 13.13 -8.74
CA SER A 224 -3.71 11.71 -8.63
C SER A 224 -4.86 11.45 -7.66
N ARG A 225 -5.39 12.45 -6.95
CA ARG A 225 -6.58 12.27 -6.11
C ARG A 225 -7.82 12.00 -6.98
N ASP A 226 -8.81 11.28 -6.48
CA ASP A 226 -10.01 10.96 -7.27
C ASP A 226 -10.94 12.17 -7.41
N GLN A 227 -11.21 12.86 -6.30
CA GLN A 227 -12.05 14.06 -6.27
C GLN A 227 -11.31 15.24 -5.66
N LYS A 228 -11.49 16.43 -6.25
CA LYS A 228 -10.75 17.65 -5.90
C LYS A 228 -11.65 18.87 -5.97
N VAL A 229 -11.44 19.78 -5.02
CA VAL A 229 -11.98 21.13 -5.06
C VAL A 229 -10.87 22.09 -5.48
N ILE A 230 -11.13 22.94 -6.47
CA ILE A 230 -10.21 23.96 -6.95
C ILE A 230 -10.88 25.32 -6.74
N ALA A 231 -10.28 26.17 -5.91
CA ALA A 231 -10.70 27.54 -5.74
C ALA A 231 -10.04 28.41 -6.82
N VAL A 232 -10.84 29.25 -7.47
CA VAL A 232 -10.42 30.07 -8.60
C VAL A 232 -10.83 31.51 -8.34
N SER A 233 -9.91 32.45 -8.49
CA SER A 233 -10.25 33.87 -8.44
C SER A 233 -11.30 34.20 -9.52
N SER A 234 -12.33 34.95 -9.14
CA SER A 234 -13.37 35.46 -10.06
C SER A 234 -12.82 36.20 -11.30
N SER A 235 -11.58 36.70 -11.24
CA SER A 235 -10.86 37.30 -12.38
C SER A 235 -10.55 36.31 -13.52
N ILE A 236 -10.56 35.00 -13.25
CA ILE A 236 -10.27 33.96 -14.22
C ILE A 236 -11.56 33.53 -14.92
N GLY A 237 -11.78 34.07 -16.12
CA GLY A 237 -12.96 33.78 -16.92
C GLY A 237 -13.00 32.33 -17.45
N LYS A 238 -12.00 31.89 -18.22
CA LYS A 238 -11.99 30.57 -18.86
C LYS A 238 -11.23 29.54 -18.02
N ILE A 239 -11.87 28.42 -17.66
CA ILE A 239 -11.25 27.38 -16.80
C ILE A 239 -10.82 26.14 -17.59
N GLY A 240 -11.66 25.61 -18.47
CA GLY A 240 -11.53 24.23 -18.98
C GLY A 240 -10.24 23.91 -19.77
N PRO A 241 -9.96 22.62 -20.03
CA PRO A 241 -10.76 21.42 -19.77
C PRO A 241 -10.94 21.06 -18.29
N LEU A 242 -12.06 20.40 -17.96
CA LEU A 242 -12.43 20.01 -16.59
C LEU A 242 -12.27 18.50 -16.42
N PRO A 243 -11.28 18.01 -15.65
CA PRO A 243 -11.12 16.58 -15.41
C PRO A 243 -12.28 16.00 -14.61
N HIS A 244 -12.55 14.70 -14.77
CA HIS A 244 -13.53 14.01 -13.94
C HIS A 244 -13.21 14.14 -12.44
N GLY A 245 -14.24 14.28 -11.61
CA GLY A 245 -14.14 14.40 -10.16
C GLY A 245 -13.75 15.79 -9.67
N THR A 246 -13.73 16.81 -10.54
CA THR A 246 -13.32 18.17 -10.16
C THR A 246 -14.49 19.11 -9.94
N LEU A 247 -14.46 19.81 -8.80
CA LEU A 247 -15.33 20.94 -8.48
C LEU A 247 -14.49 22.22 -8.54
N TRP A 248 -14.88 23.17 -9.37
CA TRP A 248 -14.20 24.46 -9.54
C TRP A 248 -15.08 25.55 -8.96
N ILE A 249 -14.62 26.20 -7.89
CA ILE A 249 -15.36 27.25 -7.18
C ILE A 249 -14.72 28.58 -7.52
N ARG A 250 -15.47 29.46 -8.18
CA ARG A 250 -15.05 30.84 -8.40
C ARG A 250 -15.42 31.69 -7.19
N ALA A 251 -14.45 32.41 -6.66
CA ALA A 251 -14.63 33.26 -5.49
C ALA A 251 -13.88 34.58 -5.65
N LYS A 252 -14.38 35.65 -5.03
CA LYS A 252 -13.63 36.92 -4.92
C LYS A 252 -12.36 36.73 -4.11
N ASP A 253 -12.49 36.06 -2.97
CA ASP A 253 -11.38 35.59 -2.15
C ASP A 253 -11.28 34.06 -2.20
N PRO A 254 -10.49 33.49 -3.13
CA PRO A 254 -10.36 32.04 -3.24
C PRO A 254 -9.55 31.40 -2.11
N CYS A 255 -8.83 32.18 -1.29
CA CYS A 255 -8.14 31.67 -0.10
C CYS A 255 -9.13 31.33 1.04
N SER A 256 -10.33 31.92 1.03
CA SER A 256 -11.38 31.64 2.04
C SER A 256 -12.09 30.30 1.85
N VAL A 257 -11.90 29.65 0.70
CA VAL A 257 -12.56 28.38 0.36
C VAL A 257 -11.91 27.21 1.12
N SER A 258 -12.44 26.94 2.32
CA SER A 258 -12.02 25.79 3.15
C SER A 258 -12.27 24.46 2.44
N GLY A 259 -11.27 23.56 2.43
CA GLY A 259 -11.36 22.28 1.72
C GLY A 259 -10.91 22.32 0.25
N SER A 260 -10.49 23.50 -0.25
CA SER A 260 -9.84 23.58 -1.57
C SER A 260 -8.48 22.88 -1.55
N SER A 261 -8.22 22.08 -2.59
CA SER A 261 -6.93 21.40 -2.79
C SER A 261 -5.93 22.27 -3.53
N LEU A 262 -6.41 23.23 -4.33
CA LEU A 262 -5.63 24.16 -5.13
C LEU A 262 -6.32 25.52 -5.16
N VAL A 263 -5.53 26.59 -5.15
CA VAL A 263 -6.00 27.97 -5.28
C VAL A 263 -5.36 28.58 -6.53
N LEU A 264 -6.16 29.16 -7.41
CA LEU A 264 -5.74 29.83 -8.63
C LEU A 264 -6.09 31.32 -8.59
N SER A 265 -5.18 32.14 -9.08
CA SER A 265 -5.30 33.60 -9.03
C SER A 265 -4.56 34.25 -10.21
N ARG A 266 -4.90 35.49 -10.55
CA ARG A 266 -4.11 36.31 -11.48
C ARG A 266 -3.05 37.16 -10.78
N GLU A 267 -3.17 37.31 -9.47
CA GLU A 267 -2.34 38.15 -8.63
C GLU A 267 -1.85 37.34 -7.43
N PRO A 268 -0.68 37.65 -6.86
CA PRO A 268 -0.19 36.97 -5.68
C PRO A 268 -1.14 37.17 -4.49
N LEU A 269 -1.57 36.05 -3.88
CA LEU A 269 -2.41 36.06 -2.69
C LEU A 269 -1.60 35.75 -1.42
N ALA A 270 -2.20 35.99 -0.26
CA ALA A 270 -1.59 35.68 1.03
C ALA A 270 -1.48 34.16 1.29
N CYS A 271 -2.37 33.36 0.69
CA CYS A 271 -2.29 31.91 0.75
C CYS A 271 -1.42 31.34 -0.37
N GLN A 272 -1.06 30.06 -0.27
CA GLN A 272 -0.34 29.37 -1.33
C GLN A 272 -1.24 29.23 -2.58
N SER A 273 -0.97 30.01 -3.62
CA SER A 273 -1.75 30.06 -4.86
C SER A 273 -0.88 29.91 -6.11
N ILE A 274 -1.47 29.38 -7.18
CA ILE A 274 -0.88 29.41 -8.52
C ILE A 274 -1.29 30.73 -9.17
N VAL A 275 -0.30 31.52 -9.58
CA VAL A 275 -0.52 32.75 -10.34
C VAL A 275 -0.52 32.40 -11.83
N ILE A 276 -1.64 32.65 -12.51
CA ILE A 276 -1.80 32.47 -13.95
C ILE A 276 -1.84 33.86 -14.57
N GLU A 277 -0.73 34.26 -15.19
CA GLU A 277 -0.56 35.60 -15.77
C GLU A 277 -1.20 35.72 -17.16
N ASP A 278 -1.41 34.61 -17.86
CA ASP A 278 -1.91 34.61 -19.22
C ASP A 278 -3.44 34.68 -19.34
N SER A 279 -3.89 35.00 -20.56
CA SER A 279 -5.31 35.04 -20.93
C SER A 279 -5.86 33.68 -21.35
N HIS A 280 -5.06 32.62 -21.31
CA HIS A 280 -5.46 31.28 -21.70
C HIS A 280 -6.44 30.68 -20.69
N ALA A 281 -7.11 29.59 -21.06
CA ALA A 281 -7.95 28.89 -20.11
C ALA A 281 -7.08 28.33 -18.97
N ALA A 282 -7.57 28.44 -17.73
CA ALA A 282 -6.79 28.11 -16.54
C ALA A 282 -6.16 26.71 -16.62
N ASN A 283 -6.94 25.70 -17.01
CA ASN A 283 -6.51 24.32 -17.13
C ASN A 283 -6.21 23.86 -18.56
N GLN A 284 -5.85 24.77 -19.47
CA GLN A 284 -5.53 24.39 -20.85
C GLN A 284 -4.54 23.22 -20.88
N ASN A 285 -4.84 22.18 -21.66
CA ASN A 285 -4.02 20.96 -21.78
C ASN A 285 -3.68 20.28 -20.43
N ASN A 286 -4.52 20.46 -19.41
CA ASN A 286 -4.33 19.94 -18.07
C ASN A 286 -3.09 20.51 -17.34
N ARG A 287 -2.65 21.73 -17.71
CA ARG A 287 -1.42 22.36 -17.21
C ARG A 287 -1.38 22.56 -15.69
N ILE A 288 -2.53 22.83 -15.06
CA ILE A 288 -2.60 23.04 -13.59
C ILE A 288 -2.07 21.80 -12.87
N PHE A 289 -2.40 20.62 -13.37
CA PHE A 289 -2.01 19.36 -12.75
C PHE A 289 -0.65 18.86 -13.23
N ARG A 290 -0.27 19.10 -14.50
CA ARG A 290 1.01 18.63 -15.06
C ARG A 290 2.20 19.49 -14.68
N GLU A 291 2.05 20.81 -14.74
CA GLU A 291 3.14 21.78 -14.56
C GLU A 291 3.16 22.28 -13.11
N TYR A 292 2.02 22.80 -12.65
CA TYR A 292 1.92 23.44 -11.34
C TYR A 292 1.59 22.48 -10.19
N GLY A 293 1.22 21.24 -10.49
CA GLY A 293 0.89 20.23 -9.49
C GLY A 293 2.05 19.90 -8.53
N THR A 294 3.29 20.16 -8.95
CA THR A 294 4.48 19.96 -8.10
C THR A 294 4.62 20.99 -6.99
N ALA A 295 4.07 22.20 -7.16
CA ALA A 295 4.11 23.24 -6.13
C ALA A 295 3.24 22.87 -4.91
N PHE A 296 2.18 22.10 -5.13
CA PHE A 296 1.21 21.65 -4.12
C PHE A 296 1.42 20.18 -3.72
N ASP A 297 2.60 19.62 -4.00
CA ASP A 297 2.98 18.29 -3.53
C ASP A 297 3.70 18.41 -2.18
N HIS A 298 2.91 18.61 -1.12
CA HIS A 298 3.42 18.80 0.25
C HIS A 298 4.21 17.60 0.77
N ASN A 299 3.85 16.39 0.32
CA ASN A 299 4.38 15.13 0.80
C ASN A 299 5.29 14.42 -0.22
N ARG A 300 5.87 15.17 -1.17
CA ARG A 300 6.78 14.65 -2.21
C ARG A 300 7.92 13.82 -1.62
N THR A 301 8.52 14.28 -0.53
CA THR A 301 9.68 13.60 0.07
C THR A 301 9.26 12.28 0.73
N ILE A 302 8.17 12.29 1.50
CA ILE A 302 7.55 11.06 2.05
C ILE A 302 7.21 10.09 0.93
N ARG A 303 6.51 10.54 -0.12
CA ARG A 303 6.15 9.71 -1.28
C ARG A 303 7.40 9.12 -1.94
N SER A 304 8.47 9.89 -2.06
CA SER A 304 9.73 9.43 -2.65
C SER A 304 10.44 8.40 -1.76
N ALA A 305 10.43 8.59 -0.44
CA ALA A 305 11.01 7.65 0.53
C ALA A 305 10.22 6.33 0.59
N ILE A 306 8.89 6.39 0.58
CA ILE A 306 8.04 5.19 0.47
C ILE A 306 8.24 4.52 -0.88
N GLY A 307 8.38 5.28 -1.96
CA GLY A 307 8.71 4.73 -3.28
C GLY A 307 10.10 4.08 -3.32
N LEU A 308 11.08 4.62 -2.58
CA LEU A 308 12.35 3.97 -2.34
C LEU A 308 12.13 2.65 -1.59
N PHE A 309 11.36 2.65 -0.51
CA PHE A 309 11.07 1.42 0.24
C PHE A 309 10.37 0.33 -0.60
N LEU A 310 9.36 0.69 -1.39
CA LEU A 310 8.50 -0.27 -2.11
C LEU A 310 9.02 -0.68 -3.49
N PHE A 311 9.74 0.18 -4.21
CA PHE A 311 10.05 -0.04 -5.63
C PHE A 311 11.55 0.03 -5.96
N LYS A 312 12.29 1.00 -5.40
CA LYS A 312 13.70 1.25 -5.78
C LYS A 312 14.72 0.71 -4.80
N GLY A 313 14.28 0.34 -3.61
CA GLY A 313 15.12 -0.02 -2.50
C GLY A 313 15.31 -1.53 -2.40
N PRO A 314 15.69 -2.02 -1.21
CA PRO A 314 15.89 -3.43 -0.94
C PRO A 314 14.58 -4.21 -0.85
N VAL A 315 13.73 -4.19 -1.89
CA VAL A 315 12.47 -4.96 -1.94
C VAL A 315 12.74 -6.44 -1.67
N PHE A 316 13.88 -6.95 -2.11
CA PHE A 316 14.36 -8.29 -1.76
C PHE A 316 15.04 -8.36 -0.39
N LEU A 317 15.78 -7.33 0.01
CA LEU A 317 16.50 -7.37 1.28
C LEU A 317 15.57 -7.28 2.50
N ILE A 318 14.39 -6.64 2.42
CA ILE A 318 13.43 -6.64 3.54
C ILE A 318 12.92 -8.06 3.86
N PRO A 319 12.33 -8.84 2.91
CA PRO A 319 12.02 -10.24 3.13
C PRO A 319 13.22 -11.06 3.61
N LEU A 320 14.42 -10.80 3.10
CA LEU A 320 15.64 -11.49 3.55
C LEU A 320 16.03 -11.16 4.99
N LEU A 321 15.86 -9.92 5.43
CA LEU A 321 16.10 -9.51 6.82
C LEU A 321 15.07 -10.13 7.76
N PHE A 322 13.79 -10.15 7.37
CA PHE A 322 12.76 -10.86 8.12
C PHE A 322 13.03 -12.36 8.19
N LEU A 323 13.45 -12.98 7.09
CA LEU A 323 13.86 -14.37 7.06
C LEU A 323 15.08 -14.62 7.94
N ALA A 324 16.07 -13.72 7.94
CA ALA A 324 17.23 -13.81 8.81
C ALA A 324 16.84 -13.69 10.28
N TRP A 325 15.93 -12.79 10.64
CA TRP A 325 15.39 -12.68 12.00
C TRP A 325 14.65 -13.95 12.43
N LEU A 326 13.76 -14.45 11.60
CA LEU A 326 13.02 -15.70 11.84
C LEU A 326 13.98 -16.89 12.00
N SER A 327 14.95 -16.99 11.08
CA SER A 327 15.94 -18.06 11.03
C SER A 327 16.83 -18.06 12.28
N LEU A 328 17.33 -16.90 12.70
CA LEU A 328 18.11 -16.75 13.93
C LEU A 328 17.29 -17.05 15.19
N TRP A 329 16.01 -16.67 15.20
CA TRP A 329 15.11 -16.96 16.31
C TRP A 329 14.84 -18.46 16.45
N ILE A 330 14.52 -19.16 15.35
CA ILE A 330 14.35 -20.61 15.35
C ILE A 330 15.65 -21.30 15.77
N ALA A 331 16.80 -20.84 15.27
CA ALA A 331 18.10 -21.38 15.67
C ALA A 331 18.40 -21.17 17.17
N ASP A 332 18.00 -20.02 17.75
CA ASP A 332 18.08 -19.77 19.20
C ASP A 332 17.12 -20.69 19.99
N VAL A 333 15.93 -20.97 19.45
CA VAL A 333 14.97 -21.91 20.06
C VAL A 333 15.52 -23.33 20.00
N PHE A 334 16.18 -23.74 18.91
CA PHE A 334 16.81 -25.06 18.76
C PHE A 334 17.82 -25.36 19.86
N GLU A 335 18.62 -24.36 20.26
CA GLU A 335 19.56 -24.48 21.38
C GLU A 335 18.85 -24.67 22.74
N ARG A 336 17.60 -24.24 22.89
CA ARG A 336 16.81 -24.37 24.13
C ARG A 336 15.92 -25.61 24.15
N SER A 337 15.30 -25.93 23.02
CA SER A 337 14.38 -27.04 22.83
C SER A 337 14.36 -27.45 21.36
N ARG A 338 14.92 -28.64 21.09
CA ARG A 338 14.92 -29.22 19.74
C ARG A 338 13.50 -29.51 19.26
N VAL A 339 12.64 -30.02 20.14
CA VAL A 339 11.25 -30.37 19.82
C VAL A 339 10.48 -29.15 19.33
N LEU A 340 10.57 -28.02 20.07
CA LEU A 340 9.87 -26.79 19.68
C LEU A 340 10.41 -26.23 18.37
N SER A 341 11.74 -26.26 18.18
CA SER A 341 12.34 -25.81 16.91
C SER A 341 11.92 -26.68 15.73
N PHE A 342 11.87 -28.00 15.89
CA PHE A 342 11.40 -28.89 14.82
C PHE A 342 9.94 -28.63 14.48
N LEU A 343 9.08 -28.42 15.48
CA LEU A 343 7.68 -28.03 15.26
C LEU A 343 7.59 -26.73 14.43
N MET A 344 8.37 -25.71 14.80
CA MET A 344 8.41 -24.43 14.08
C MET A 344 8.93 -24.57 12.64
N ILE A 345 9.98 -25.36 12.43
CA ILE A 345 10.52 -25.65 11.08
C ILE A 345 9.48 -26.40 10.25
N THR A 346 8.78 -27.38 10.83
CA THR A 346 7.70 -28.08 10.15
C THR A 346 6.60 -27.11 9.73
N VAL A 347 6.11 -26.27 10.66
CA VAL A 347 5.10 -25.23 10.33
C VAL A 347 5.59 -24.30 9.21
N TYR A 348 6.86 -23.88 9.26
CA TYR A 348 7.47 -23.06 8.23
C TYR A 348 7.51 -23.75 6.87
N ILE A 349 7.94 -25.01 6.79
CA ILE A 349 7.98 -25.78 5.53
C ILE A 349 6.57 -26.02 4.99
N LEU A 350 5.61 -26.34 5.87
CA LEU A 350 4.20 -26.55 5.50
C LEU A 350 3.58 -25.29 4.85
N ALA A 351 4.07 -24.10 5.16
CA ALA A 351 3.62 -22.85 4.53
C ALA A 351 3.94 -22.78 3.03
N PHE A 352 4.94 -23.52 2.54
CA PHE A 352 5.29 -23.58 1.11
C PHE A 352 4.49 -24.63 0.33
N LEU A 353 3.83 -25.58 1.01
CA LEU A 353 3.12 -26.68 0.34
C LEU A 353 2.03 -26.22 -0.64
N PRO A 354 1.16 -25.24 -0.32
CA PRO A 354 0.13 -24.77 -1.26
C PRO A 354 0.73 -24.24 -2.56
N ALA A 355 1.84 -23.49 -2.45
CA ALA A 355 2.55 -22.97 -3.60
C ALA A 355 3.24 -24.10 -4.38
N ALA A 356 3.93 -25.02 -3.70
CA ALA A 356 4.58 -26.20 -4.32
C ALA A 356 3.58 -27.03 -5.13
N HIS A 357 2.44 -27.37 -4.52
CA HIS A 357 1.38 -28.15 -5.14
C HIS A 357 0.81 -27.43 -6.38
N THR A 358 0.54 -26.13 -6.28
CA THR A 358 0.04 -25.32 -7.40
C THR A 358 1.04 -25.30 -8.56
N GLN A 359 2.34 -25.25 -8.28
CA GLN A 359 3.37 -25.28 -9.33
C GLN A 359 3.47 -26.63 -10.04
N VAL A 360 3.39 -27.75 -9.31
CA VAL A 360 3.39 -29.08 -9.93
C VAL A 360 2.21 -29.23 -10.88
N LEU A 361 1.02 -28.79 -10.48
CA LEU A 361 -0.17 -28.82 -11.34
C LEU A 361 -0.01 -27.91 -12.56
N ARG A 362 0.49 -26.69 -12.38
CA ARG A 362 0.74 -25.77 -13.49
C ARG A 362 1.74 -26.35 -14.49
N GLY A 363 2.85 -26.91 -14.00
CA GLY A 363 3.86 -27.56 -14.84
C GLY A 363 3.26 -28.67 -15.69
N ARG A 364 2.38 -29.50 -15.13
CA ARG A 364 1.66 -30.54 -15.88
C ARG A 364 0.75 -29.96 -16.96
N LEU A 365 0.02 -28.87 -16.66
CA LEU A 365 -0.87 -28.21 -17.63
C LEU A 365 -0.10 -27.50 -18.76
N VAL A 366 1.08 -26.94 -18.47
CA VAL A 366 1.93 -26.29 -19.48
C VAL A 366 2.60 -27.32 -20.39
N LEU A 367 3.01 -28.47 -19.83
CA LEU A 367 3.61 -29.56 -20.60
C LEU A 367 2.60 -30.28 -21.50
N ASP A 368 1.33 -30.34 -21.10
CA ASP A 368 0.26 -30.99 -21.84
C ASP A 368 -0.99 -30.08 -21.89
N PRO A 369 -1.02 -29.10 -22.82
CA PRO A 369 -2.09 -28.10 -22.89
C PRO A 369 -3.49 -28.68 -23.17
N GLU A 370 -3.58 -29.86 -23.80
CA GLU A 370 -4.85 -30.54 -24.10
C GLU A 370 -5.63 -30.92 -22.83
N ARG A 371 -4.94 -31.02 -21.69
CA ARG A 371 -5.58 -31.26 -20.38
C ARG A 371 -6.39 -30.09 -19.85
N ILE A 372 -6.41 -28.95 -20.54
CA ILE A 372 -7.16 -27.79 -20.10
C ILE A 372 -8.63 -28.12 -19.82
N HIS A 373 -9.28 -28.96 -20.62
CA HIS A 373 -10.68 -29.36 -20.40
C HIS A 373 -10.87 -30.12 -19.07
N GLU A 374 -9.91 -30.97 -18.69
CA GLU A 374 -9.89 -31.63 -17.37
C GLU A 374 -9.80 -30.59 -16.25
N TYR A 375 -8.96 -29.57 -16.42
CA TYR A 375 -8.77 -28.53 -15.41
C TYR A 375 -10.00 -27.62 -15.31
N ILE A 376 -10.64 -27.33 -16.45
CA ILE A 376 -11.83 -26.49 -16.51
C ILE A 376 -12.98 -27.14 -15.70
N LEU A 377 -13.20 -28.44 -15.89
CA LEU A 377 -14.30 -29.19 -15.28
C LEU A 377 -13.95 -29.77 -13.90
N SER A 378 -12.73 -29.58 -13.41
CA SER A 378 -12.27 -30.20 -12.16
C SER A 378 -13.04 -29.73 -10.92
N GLU A 379 -13.29 -30.65 -9.98
CA GLU A 379 -13.78 -30.32 -8.63
C GLU A 379 -12.72 -29.59 -7.79
N HIS A 380 -11.44 -29.73 -8.12
CA HIS A 380 -10.36 -29.09 -7.40
C HIS A 380 -10.21 -27.63 -7.80
N GLU A 381 -10.39 -26.73 -6.82
CA GLU A 381 -10.28 -25.28 -7.00
C GLU A 381 -8.97 -24.87 -7.69
N THR A 382 -7.83 -25.42 -7.27
CA THR A 382 -6.52 -25.05 -7.84
C THR A 382 -6.41 -25.37 -9.32
N LYS A 383 -7.00 -26.48 -9.79
CA LYS A 383 -7.01 -26.82 -11.23
C LYS A 383 -7.85 -25.83 -12.01
N ARG A 384 -9.06 -25.50 -11.52
CA ARG A 384 -9.92 -24.48 -12.14
C ARG A 384 -9.26 -23.11 -12.21
N TYR A 385 -8.64 -22.69 -11.11
CA TYR A 385 -7.86 -21.44 -11.07
C TYR A 385 -6.72 -21.43 -12.09
N LEU A 386 -5.97 -22.53 -12.19
CA LEU A 386 -4.87 -22.63 -13.16
C LEU A 386 -5.37 -22.62 -14.61
N ALA A 387 -6.52 -23.22 -14.91
CA ALA A 387 -7.09 -23.18 -16.25
C ALA A 387 -7.31 -21.74 -16.72
N ILE A 388 -8.06 -20.94 -15.95
CA ILE A 388 -8.43 -19.58 -16.37
C ILE A 388 -7.24 -18.60 -16.34
N THR A 389 -6.25 -18.83 -15.48
CA THR A 389 -5.07 -17.95 -15.40
C THR A 389 -3.98 -18.31 -16.40
N THR A 390 -3.89 -19.57 -16.83
CA THR A 390 -2.87 -20.00 -17.80
C THR A 390 -3.35 -19.83 -19.23
N TYR A 391 -4.62 -20.14 -19.51
CA TYR A 391 -5.19 -20.10 -20.86
C TYR A 391 -6.59 -19.44 -20.85
N PRO A 392 -6.69 -18.13 -20.53
CA PRO A 392 -7.97 -17.43 -20.47
C PRO A 392 -8.72 -17.45 -21.82
N GLU A 393 -8.00 -17.41 -22.94
CA GLU A 393 -8.57 -17.37 -24.30
C GLU A 393 -9.26 -18.68 -24.71
N SER A 394 -8.99 -19.79 -24.01
CA SER A 394 -9.59 -21.09 -24.31
C SER A 394 -10.99 -21.26 -23.71
N PHE A 395 -11.48 -20.29 -22.95
CA PHE A 395 -12.78 -20.36 -22.27
C PHE A 395 -13.92 -19.88 -23.17
N SER A 396 -14.99 -20.68 -23.23
CA SER A 396 -16.26 -20.27 -23.82
C SER A 396 -17.02 -19.27 -22.93
N VAL A 397 -17.99 -18.57 -23.51
CA VAL A 397 -18.88 -17.64 -22.79
C VAL A 397 -19.60 -18.33 -21.62
N GLN A 398 -20.03 -19.58 -21.82
CA GLN A 398 -20.71 -20.40 -20.82
C GLN A 398 -19.77 -20.77 -19.68
N GLU A 399 -18.52 -21.13 -19.98
CA GLU A 399 -17.51 -21.46 -18.97
C GLU A 399 -17.12 -20.24 -18.14
N ILE A 400 -16.93 -19.07 -18.77
CA ILE A 400 -16.71 -17.80 -18.07
C ILE A 400 -17.89 -17.50 -17.13
N SER A 401 -19.11 -17.68 -17.62
CA SER A 401 -20.33 -17.44 -16.81
C SER A 401 -20.46 -18.38 -15.62
N ARG A 402 -20.01 -19.64 -15.78
CA ARG A 402 -19.92 -20.61 -14.68
C ARG A 402 -18.83 -20.20 -13.68
N TYR A 403 -17.65 -19.81 -14.16
CA TYR A 403 -16.52 -19.43 -13.32
C TYR A 403 -16.76 -18.13 -12.54
N ALA A 404 -17.56 -17.21 -13.09
CA ALA A 404 -18.00 -16.01 -12.38
C ALA A 404 -18.89 -16.32 -11.15
N GLN A 405 -19.38 -17.55 -11.03
CA GLN A 405 -20.18 -18.05 -9.91
C GLN A 405 -19.44 -19.12 -9.08
N ASP A 406 -18.13 -19.28 -9.30
CA ASP A 406 -17.32 -20.26 -8.56
C ASP A 406 -17.29 -19.95 -7.05
N SER A 407 -17.17 -20.98 -6.22
CA SER A 407 -17.03 -20.81 -4.77
C SER A 407 -15.78 -20.00 -4.40
N SER A 408 -14.73 -20.08 -5.21
CA SER A 408 -13.48 -19.36 -4.98
C SER A 408 -13.46 -17.96 -5.60
N ALA A 409 -13.18 -16.97 -4.75
CA ALA A 409 -13.13 -15.56 -5.13
C ALA A 409 -12.09 -15.27 -6.21
N ARG A 410 -10.91 -15.92 -6.16
CA ARG A 410 -9.87 -15.72 -7.19
C ARG A 410 -10.28 -16.24 -8.56
N ILE A 411 -11.11 -17.29 -8.62
CA ILE A 411 -11.66 -17.79 -9.88
C ILE A 411 -12.70 -16.79 -10.40
N ARG A 412 -13.62 -16.34 -9.55
CA ARG A 412 -14.61 -15.31 -9.92
C ARG A 412 -13.93 -14.04 -10.45
N ILE A 413 -12.90 -13.53 -9.77
CA ILE A 413 -12.12 -12.36 -10.21
C ILE A 413 -11.57 -12.56 -11.62
N ASN A 414 -10.92 -13.69 -11.89
CA ASN A 414 -10.34 -13.98 -13.21
C ASN A 414 -11.41 -14.18 -14.29
N ALA A 415 -12.56 -14.74 -13.94
CA ALA A 415 -13.71 -14.84 -14.85
C ALA A 415 -14.24 -13.47 -15.25
N LEU A 416 -14.35 -12.53 -14.31
CA LEU A 416 -14.74 -11.16 -14.60
C LEU A 416 -13.70 -10.43 -15.47
N LEU A 417 -12.41 -10.70 -15.25
CA LEU A 417 -11.34 -10.15 -16.08
C LEU A 417 -11.43 -10.67 -17.52
N ALA A 418 -11.60 -11.98 -17.71
CA ALA A 418 -11.78 -12.58 -19.02
C ALA A 418 -13.05 -12.04 -19.73
N ALA A 419 -14.19 -12.00 -19.02
CA ALA A 419 -15.43 -11.41 -19.53
C ALA A 419 -15.25 -9.95 -20.01
N ALA A 420 -14.49 -9.16 -19.26
CA ALA A 420 -14.25 -7.75 -19.56
C ALA A 420 -13.37 -7.54 -20.80
N GLN A 421 -12.46 -8.48 -21.09
CA GLN A 421 -11.62 -8.43 -22.29
C GLN A 421 -12.42 -8.58 -23.58
N HIS A 422 -13.50 -9.37 -23.56
CA HIS A 422 -14.39 -9.53 -24.72
C HIS A 422 -15.21 -8.27 -25.05
N LYS A 423 -15.34 -7.31 -24.12
CA LYS A 423 -16.15 -6.09 -24.28
C LYS A 423 -17.58 -6.34 -24.79
N ASN A 424 -18.13 -7.52 -24.49
CA ASN A 424 -19.44 -7.96 -24.96
C ASN A 424 -20.52 -7.51 -23.96
N GLN A 425 -21.54 -6.81 -24.43
CA GLN A 425 -22.68 -6.36 -23.61
C GLN A 425 -23.48 -7.52 -22.98
N GLY A 426 -23.38 -8.74 -23.54
CA GLY A 426 -23.98 -9.96 -22.98
C GLY A 426 -23.51 -10.30 -21.55
N TYR A 427 -22.38 -9.72 -21.10
CA TYR A 427 -21.90 -9.88 -19.73
C TYR A 427 -22.50 -8.89 -18.71
N PHE A 428 -23.42 -8.01 -19.12
CA PHE A 428 -23.98 -6.98 -18.23
C PHE A 428 -24.63 -7.58 -16.98
N ALA A 429 -25.45 -8.61 -17.16
CA ALA A 429 -26.11 -9.32 -16.04
C ALA A 429 -25.08 -10.00 -15.12
N LEU A 430 -24.00 -10.52 -15.68
CA LEU A 430 -22.91 -11.16 -14.96
C LEU A 430 -22.15 -10.15 -14.08
N PHE A 431 -21.77 -8.99 -14.61
CA PHE A 431 -21.13 -7.94 -13.80
C PHE A 431 -22.08 -7.36 -12.74
N THR A 432 -23.34 -7.11 -13.10
CA THR A 432 -24.33 -6.56 -12.15
C THR A 432 -24.55 -7.51 -10.96
N ARG A 433 -24.58 -8.83 -11.19
CA ARG A 433 -24.64 -9.81 -10.10
C ARG A 433 -23.39 -9.76 -9.22
N ALA A 434 -22.21 -9.66 -9.83
CA ALA A 434 -20.94 -9.62 -9.12
C ALA A 434 -20.72 -8.37 -8.25
N LEU A 435 -21.50 -7.30 -8.44
CA LEU A 435 -21.52 -6.14 -7.53
C LEU A 435 -22.08 -6.46 -6.15
N LYS A 436 -22.76 -7.60 -5.98
CA LYS A 436 -23.27 -8.05 -4.67
C LYS A 436 -22.36 -9.09 -4.01
N ASP A 437 -21.17 -9.32 -4.57
CA ASP A 437 -20.24 -10.33 -4.06
C ASP A 437 -19.70 -9.95 -2.67
N PRO A 438 -19.58 -10.90 -1.72
CA PRO A 438 -19.00 -10.63 -0.41
C PRO A 438 -17.53 -10.16 -0.50
N GLN A 439 -16.81 -10.54 -1.55
CA GLN A 439 -15.40 -10.19 -1.73
C GLN A 439 -15.28 -8.89 -2.54
N LEU A 440 -14.72 -7.86 -1.89
CA LEU A 440 -14.58 -6.53 -2.49
C LEU A 440 -13.85 -6.54 -3.83
N ASN A 441 -12.83 -7.40 -3.99
CA ASN A 441 -12.07 -7.48 -5.24
C ASN A 441 -12.93 -7.99 -6.41
N VAL A 442 -13.91 -8.86 -6.17
CA VAL A 442 -14.88 -9.27 -7.20
C VAL A 442 -15.74 -8.07 -7.60
N ARG A 443 -16.25 -7.30 -6.62
CA ARG A 443 -17.03 -6.08 -6.87
C ARG A 443 -16.24 -5.02 -7.65
N THR A 444 -14.95 -4.82 -7.34
CA THR A 444 -14.10 -3.89 -8.10
C THR A 444 -13.93 -4.30 -9.56
N LYS A 445 -13.78 -5.61 -9.85
CA LYS A 445 -13.69 -6.10 -11.24
C LYS A 445 -15.01 -5.98 -11.97
N ALA A 446 -16.13 -6.14 -11.28
CA ALA A 446 -17.44 -5.86 -11.84
C ALA A 446 -17.59 -4.38 -12.23
N CYS A 447 -17.20 -3.44 -11.36
CA CYS A 447 -17.18 -2.01 -11.67
C CYS A 447 -16.30 -1.71 -12.90
N TRP A 448 -15.12 -2.34 -12.97
CA TRP A 448 -14.21 -2.18 -14.11
C TRP A 448 -14.82 -2.70 -15.42
N GLY A 449 -15.41 -3.90 -15.41
CA GLY A 449 -16.08 -4.48 -16.57
C GLY A 449 -17.26 -3.62 -17.06
N LEU A 450 -18.09 -3.12 -16.15
CA LEU A 450 -19.17 -2.18 -16.47
C LEU A 450 -18.65 -0.86 -17.06
N GLY A 451 -17.55 -0.32 -16.53
CA GLY A 451 -16.90 0.87 -17.08
C GLY A 451 -16.38 0.67 -18.52
N LEU A 452 -15.88 -0.53 -18.84
CA LEU A 452 -15.44 -0.87 -20.20
C LEU A 452 -16.61 -1.06 -21.18
N MET A 453 -17.80 -1.43 -20.70
CA MET A 453 -19.00 -1.53 -21.54
C MET A 453 -19.46 -0.17 -22.06
N GLY A 454 -19.28 0.90 -21.29
CA GLY A 454 -19.59 2.26 -21.76
C GLY A 454 -21.08 2.57 -21.95
N THR A 455 -21.99 1.75 -21.42
CA THR A 455 -23.44 1.91 -21.66
C THR A 455 -24.13 2.77 -20.59
N GLN A 456 -25.26 3.38 -20.94
CA GLN A 456 -26.08 4.13 -19.98
C GLN A 456 -26.62 3.25 -18.84
N GLN A 457 -26.90 1.97 -19.11
CA GLN A 457 -27.31 1.00 -18.09
C GLN A 457 -26.16 0.69 -17.11
N ALA A 458 -24.93 0.59 -17.60
CA ALA A 458 -23.76 0.45 -16.74
C ALA A 458 -23.58 1.69 -15.85
N LEU A 459 -23.80 2.89 -16.40
CA LEU A 459 -23.71 4.14 -15.65
C LEU A 459 -24.66 4.17 -14.45
N SER A 460 -25.95 3.84 -14.63
CA SER A 460 -26.91 3.87 -13.52
C SER A 460 -26.56 2.90 -12.39
N VAL A 461 -26.03 1.71 -12.74
CA VAL A 461 -25.61 0.72 -11.75
C VAL A 461 -24.34 1.17 -11.03
N LEU A 462 -23.39 1.80 -11.74
CA LEU A 462 -22.17 2.33 -11.12
C LEU A 462 -22.46 3.52 -10.19
N GLU A 463 -23.42 4.38 -10.54
CA GLU A 463 -23.86 5.48 -9.68
C GLU A 463 -24.47 4.95 -8.37
N ASP A 464 -25.23 3.85 -8.42
CA ASP A 464 -25.73 3.15 -7.22
C ASP A 464 -24.58 2.62 -6.34
N VAL A 465 -23.58 1.97 -6.95
CA VAL A 465 -22.40 1.45 -6.22
C VAL A 465 -21.58 2.56 -5.57
N LEU A 466 -21.42 3.70 -6.25
CA LEU A 466 -20.70 4.86 -5.71
C LEU A 466 -21.35 5.37 -4.41
N VAL A 467 -22.68 5.31 -4.31
CA VAL A 467 -23.43 5.80 -3.15
C VAL A 467 -23.52 4.75 -2.04
N HIS A 468 -23.75 3.48 -2.39
CA HIS A 468 -24.20 2.47 -1.43
C HIS A 468 -23.16 1.39 -1.06
N ASP A 469 -22.05 1.24 -1.79
CA ASP A 469 -21.04 0.23 -1.39
C ASP A 469 -20.31 0.67 -0.11
N SER A 470 -20.21 -0.26 0.85
CA SER A 470 -19.56 0.00 2.14
C SER A 470 -18.04 0.18 2.04
N SER A 471 -17.42 -0.25 0.93
CA SER A 471 -15.97 -0.15 0.75
C SER A 471 -15.63 1.12 -0.02
N TRP A 472 -14.88 2.03 0.61
CA TRP A 472 -14.22 3.15 -0.09
C TRP A 472 -13.47 2.67 -1.33
N TYR A 473 -12.75 1.55 -1.24
CA TYR A 473 -12.02 1.00 -2.38
C TYR A 473 -12.95 0.67 -3.56
N VAL A 474 -14.12 0.04 -3.33
CA VAL A 474 -15.07 -0.28 -4.40
C VAL A 474 -15.73 0.99 -4.97
N ARG A 475 -16.11 1.93 -4.11
CA ARG A 475 -16.62 3.25 -4.55
C ARG A 475 -15.64 3.97 -5.46
N GLY A 476 -14.32 3.85 -5.20
CA GLY A 476 -13.27 4.41 -6.05
C GLY A 476 -13.24 3.80 -7.46
N TYR A 477 -13.43 2.49 -7.55
CA TYR A 477 -13.55 1.80 -8.86
C TYR A 477 -14.82 2.21 -9.59
N ALA A 478 -15.94 2.36 -8.88
CA ALA A 478 -17.19 2.85 -9.47
C ALA A 478 -17.03 4.28 -10.00
N HIS A 479 -16.47 5.19 -9.19
CA HIS A 479 -16.13 6.56 -9.59
C HIS A 479 -15.26 6.58 -10.86
N GLY A 480 -14.13 5.86 -10.86
CA GLY A 480 -13.25 5.80 -12.03
C GLY A 480 -13.93 5.19 -13.27
N ALA A 481 -14.82 4.21 -13.10
CA ALA A 481 -15.63 3.65 -14.18
C ALA A 481 -16.64 4.66 -14.73
N ILE A 482 -17.37 5.38 -13.87
CA ILE A 482 -18.27 6.48 -14.24
C ILE A 482 -17.52 7.50 -15.08
N GLY A 483 -16.34 7.94 -14.64
CA GLY A 483 -15.51 8.90 -15.38
C GLY A 483 -15.12 8.46 -16.80
N ARG A 484 -14.98 7.16 -17.04
CA ARG A 484 -14.72 6.61 -18.39
C ARG A 484 -15.96 6.66 -19.30
N ILE A 485 -17.14 6.44 -18.73
CA ILE A 485 -18.40 6.49 -19.46
C ILE A 485 -18.80 7.96 -19.71
N ARG A 486 -18.78 8.75 -18.64
CA ARG A 486 -19.22 10.15 -18.62
C ARG A 486 -18.42 10.92 -17.55
N PRO A 487 -17.44 11.74 -17.96
CA PRO A 487 -16.73 12.64 -17.04
C PRO A 487 -17.70 13.59 -16.33
N VAL A 488 -17.75 13.51 -15.00
CA VAL A 488 -18.50 14.43 -14.14
C VAL A 488 -17.55 15.48 -13.56
N SER A 489 -17.85 16.76 -13.78
CA SER A 489 -17.16 17.91 -13.18
C SER A 489 -18.14 19.09 -13.07
N ARG A 490 -17.85 20.08 -12.22
CA ARG A 490 -18.74 21.24 -12.04
C ARG A 490 -17.93 22.53 -11.86
N VAL A 491 -18.45 23.62 -12.41
CA VAL A 491 -17.99 24.99 -12.14
C VAL A 491 -19.13 25.72 -11.45
N VAL A 492 -18.85 26.35 -10.32
CA VAL A 492 -19.81 27.09 -9.51
C VAL A 492 -19.23 28.43 -9.11
N GLU A 493 -20.09 29.41 -8.88
CA GLU A 493 -19.72 30.68 -8.24
C GLU A 493 -20.04 30.55 -6.74
N MET A 494 -19.11 30.97 -5.91
CA MET A 494 -19.37 31.13 -4.48
C MET A 494 -20.29 32.34 -4.31
N PRO A 495 -21.40 32.22 -3.55
CA PRO A 495 -22.36 33.31 -3.36
C PRO A 495 -21.75 34.55 -2.71
#